data_AF-A0A6J8ANQ8-F1
#
_entry.id   AF-A0A6J8ANQ8-F1
#
_cell.length_a   1.000
_cell.length_b   1.000
_cell.length_c   1.000
_cell.angle_alpha   90.00
_cell.angle_beta   90.00
_cell.angle_gamma   90.00
#
_symmetry.space_group_name_H-M   'P 1'
#
loop_
_entity.id
_entity.type
_entity.pdbx_description
1 polymer ?
#
loop_
_entity_poly.entity_id
_entity_poly.type
_entity_poly.pdbx_seq_one_letter_code
_entity_poly.pdbx_strand_id
1 'polypeptide(L)'
;MSNESGLQDSGTLPEESDGKHLEILRYALSVAVKKIGIGSDSMYARFQHHFHPIYKKNPDAFRTMYLELTRQVESNFNEEVKQIFDEEKIPILMNELDKLIDKAYGDINSSAWRPTGDPVKDSVAHTMPVKLKHKMKLEKMVTELESVNKMLKDAHEKKQKKLIKTKQKIDKISDKWSKDVEDIQNADMKDIDLYLEKHKEDL
;
A
#
# COMPACT_ATOMS: atom_id res chain seq x y z
N MET A 1 9.94 -36.57 4.32
CA MET A 1 9.74 -36.22 5.74
C MET A 1 11.02 -35.61 6.24
N SER A 2 11.14 -34.29 6.13
CA SER A 2 12.27 -33.53 6.67
C SER A 2 11.65 -32.37 7.44
N ASN A 3 11.92 -32.36 8.74
CA ASN A 3 11.44 -31.37 9.70
C ASN A 3 12.10 -30.02 9.42
N GLU A 4 11.29 -29.01 9.10
CA GLU A 4 11.62 -27.61 9.31
C GLU A 4 10.68 -27.07 10.39
N SER A 5 11.12 -27.15 11.63
CA SER A 5 10.54 -26.46 12.78
C SER A 5 11.57 -25.47 13.28
N GLY A 6 11.32 -24.17 13.06
CA GLY A 6 12.12 -23.13 13.68
C GLY A 6 12.10 -21.81 12.93
N LEU A 7 11.10 -20.99 13.20
CA LEU A 7 11.28 -19.55 13.42
C LEU A 7 9.99 -19.00 14.06
N GLN A 8 9.94 -19.09 15.40
CA GLN A 8 9.06 -18.21 16.16
C GLN A 8 9.78 -16.87 16.26
N ASP A 9 9.38 -15.94 15.39
CA ASP A 9 9.72 -14.53 15.52
C ASP A 9 8.87 -13.94 16.65
N SER A 10 9.32 -14.13 17.89
CA SER A 10 8.82 -13.37 19.03
C SER A 10 9.42 -11.98 18.94
N GLY A 11 8.78 -11.12 18.14
CA GLY A 11 9.07 -9.70 18.06
C GLY A 11 8.76 -9.02 19.40
N THR A 12 9.67 -9.13 20.36
CA THR A 12 9.76 -8.19 21.46
C THR A 12 10.23 -6.88 20.82
N LEU A 13 9.27 -6.00 20.52
CA LEU A 13 9.56 -4.62 20.18
C LEU A 13 10.50 -4.07 21.25
N PRO A 14 11.58 -3.36 20.88
CA PRO A 14 12.44 -2.73 21.86
C PRO A 14 11.58 -1.86 22.77
N GLU A 15 11.78 -1.94 24.08
CA GLU A 15 11.21 -0.99 25.05
C GLU A 15 11.71 0.40 24.66
N GLU A 16 10.98 1.06 23.76
CA GLU A 16 11.18 2.45 23.44
C GLU A 16 10.90 3.22 24.73
N SER A 17 11.91 3.98 25.16
CA SER A 17 11.81 4.97 26.22
C SER A 17 10.45 5.64 26.18
N ASP A 18 9.76 5.68 27.33
CA ASP A 18 8.46 6.33 27.49
C ASP A 18 8.47 7.70 26.79
N GLY A 19 7.58 7.88 25.82
CA GLY A 19 7.47 9.10 25.03
C GLY A 19 7.05 10.30 25.87
N LYS A 20 7.31 11.51 25.38
CA LYS A 20 7.05 12.77 26.10
C LYS A 20 5.60 12.87 26.55
N HIS A 21 4.65 12.49 25.70
CA HIS A 21 3.23 12.59 26.02
C HIS A 21 2.80 11.55 27.07
N LEU A 22 3.43 10.38 27.09
CA LEU A 22 3.19 9.37 28.12
C LEU A 22 3.67 9.86 29.49
N GLU A 23 4.85 10.49 29.56
CA GLU A 23 5.35 11.09 30.80
C GLU A 23 4.41 12.18 31.33
N ILE A 24 3.89 13.04 30.45
CA ILE A 24 2.92 14.09 30.81
C ILE A 24 1.63 13.46 31.36
N LEU A 25 1.13 12.39 30.74
CA LEU A 25 -0.06 11.69 31.22
C LEU A 25 0.17 11.06 32.60
N ARG A 26 1.29 10.35 32.80
CA ARG A 26 1.66 9.77 34.10
C ARG A 26 1.79 10.86 35.16
N TYR A 27 2.42 11.97 34.82
CA TYR A 27 2.54 13.12 35.71
C TYR A 27 1.18 13.68 36.08
N ALA A 28 0.30 13.92 35.11
CA ALA A 28 -1.04 14.45 35.33
C ALA A 28 -1.88 13.53 36.25
N LEU A 29 -1.80 12.21 36.04
CA LEU A 29 -2.44 11.21 36.90
C LEU A 29 -1.89 11.27 38.33
N SER A 30 -0.57 11.32 38.49
CA SER A 30 0.06 11.44 39.82
C SER A 30 -0.37 12.71 40.56
N VAL A 31 -0.52 13.82 39.83
CA VAL A 31 -1.00 15.10 40.39
C VAL A 31 -2.48 15.00 40.78
N ALA A 32 -3.30 14.33 39.96
CA ALA A 32 -4.71 14.11 40.25
C ALA A 32 -4.90 13.30 41.54
N VAL A 33 -4.18 12.19 41.71
CA VAL A 33 -4.20 11.37 42.94
C VAL A 33 -3.82 12.20 44.16
N LYS A 34 -2.72 12.95 44.07
CA LYS A 34 -2.29 13.85 45.16
C LYS A 34 -3.33 14.90 45.51
N LYS A 35 -4.02 15.47 44.51
CA LYS A 35 -5.06 16.48 44.70
C LYS A 35 -6.34 15.94 45.33
N ILE A 36 -6.69 14.68 45.08
CA ILE A 36 -7.81 14.02 45.78
C ILE A 36 -7.52 13.97 47.30
N GLY A 37 -6.24 14.02 47.69
CA GLY A 37 -5.85 14.17 49.09
C GLY A 37 -6.09 12.91 49.91
N ILE A 38 -6.06 11.75 49.25
CA ILE A 38 -6.06 10.42 49.86
C ILE A 38 -4.89 10.39 50.86
N GLY A 39 -5.17 10.21 52.15
CA GLY A 39 -4.17 10.21 53.21
C GLY A 39 -3.72 11.58 53.72
N SER A 40 -4.35 12.68 53.27
CA SER A 40 -4.07 14.02 53.81
C SER A 40 -4.69 14.24 55.20
N ASP A 41 -4.03 15.05 56.03
CA ASP A 41 -4.52 15.42 57.37
C ASP A 41 -5.91 16.06 57.31
N SER A 42 -6.19 16.84 56.26
CA SER A 42 -7.49 17.46 56.05
C SER A 42 -8.61 16.43 55.82
N MET A 43 -8.30 15.34 55.13
CA MET A 43 -9.24 14.27 54.85
C MET A 43 -9.44 13.39 56.08
N TYR A 44 -8.36 13.14 56.84
CA TYR A 44 -8.44 12.46 58.12
C TYR A 44 -9.30 13.24 59.13
N ALA A 45 -9.12 14.56 59.25
CA ALA A 45 -9.93 15.40 60.13
C ALA A 45 -11.41 15.38 59.75
N ARG A 46 -11.74 15.40 58.45
CA ARG A 46 -13.12 15.24 57.96
C ARG A 46 -13.67 13.86 58.30
N PHE A 47 -12.87 12.81 58.11
CA PHE A 47 -13.26 11.43 58.44
C PHE A 47 -13.54 11.29 59.94
N GLN A 48 -12.69 11.84 60.80
CA GLN A 48 -12.91 11.89 62.25
C GLN A 48 -14.19 12.64 62.64
N HIS A 49 -14.48 13.76 61.98
CA HIS A 49 -15.68 14.55 62.24
C HIS A 49 -16.97 13.75 61.94
N HIS A 50 -17.02 13.08 60.79
CA HIS A 50 -18.21 12.30 60.40
C HIS A 50 -18.37 10.99 61.17
N PHE A 51 -17.26 10.36 61.58
CA PHE A 51 -17.26 9.12 62.37
C PHE A 51 -16.91 9.37 63.85
N HIS A 52 -17.25 10.56 64.36
CA HIS A 52 -16.90 10.97 65.72
C HIS A 52 -17.30 9.97 66.83
N PRO A 53 -18.50 9.33 66.79
CA PRO A 53 -18.87 8.34 67.81
C PRO A 53 -17.95 7.11 67.84
N ILE A 54 -17.39 6.73 66.69
CA ILE A 54 -16.50 5.57 66.56
C ILE A 54 -15.08 5.96 66.98
N TYR A 55 -14.61 7.12 66.50
CA TYR A 55 -13.33 7.69 66.90
C TYR A 55 -13.23 7.87 68.43
N LYS A 56 -14.28 8.39 69.07
CA LYS A 56 -14.32 8.57 70.54
C LYS A 56 -14.24 7.26 71.31
N LYS A 57 -14.75 6.15 70.77
CA LYS A 57 -14.73 4.83 71.41
C LYS A 57 -13.35 4.17 71.35
N ASN A 58 -12.66 4.27 70.22
CA ASN A 58 -11.33 3.70 70.04
C ASN A 58 -10.52 4.48 68.97
N PRO A 59 -9.72 5.48 69.38
CA PRO A 59 -8.93 6.31 68.47
C PRO A 59 -7.86 5.54 67.70
N ASP A 60 -7.21 4.56 68.35
CA ASP A 60 -6.09 3.81 67.76
C ASP A 60 -6.58 2.84 66.68
N ALA A 61 -7.68 2.12 66.94
CA ALA A 61 -8.31 1.26 65.95
C ALA A 61 -8.87 2.08 64.78
N PHE A 62 -9.44 3.25 65.05
CA PHE A 62 -9.95 4.16 64.01
C PHE A 62 -8.84 4.66 63.09
N ARG A 63 -7.69 5.05 63.67
CA ARG A 63 -6.51 5.48 62.90
C ARG A 63 -5.97 4.35 62.03
N THR A 64 -5.87 3.15 62.58
CA THR A 64 -5.41 1.96 61.83
C THR A 64 -6.34 1.65 60.66
N MET A 65 -7.65 1.68 60.88
CA MET A 65 -8.66 1.49 59.84
C MET A 65 -8.55 2.55 58.73
N TYR A 66 -8.38 3.82 59.10
CA TYR A 66 -8.23 4.90 58.12
C TYR A 66 -6.96 4.75 57.27
N LEU A 67 -5.84 4.39 57.90
CA LEU A 67 -4.58 4.15 57.19
C LEU A 67 -4.70 2.98 56.22
N GLU A 68 -5.34 1.88 56.66
CA GLU A 68 -5.54 0.72 55.78
C GLU A 68 -6.49 1.04 54.63
N LEU A 69 -7.60 1.75 54.88
CA LEU A 69 -8.50 2.23 53.82
C LEU A 69 -7.75 3.06 52.79
N THR A 70 -6.95 4.04 53.26
CA THR A 70 -6.17 4.93 52.40
C THR A 70 -5.19 4.13 51.54
N ARG A 71 -4.47 3.19 52.16
CA ARG A 71 -3.51 2.31 51.50
C ARG A 71 -4.17 1.44 50.45
N GLN A 72 -5.33 0.86 50.76
CA GLN A 72 -6.08 0.01 49.83
C GLN A 72 -6.60 0.82 48.64
N VAL A 73 -7.16 2.00 48.87
CA VAL A 73 -7.65 2.86 47.79
C VAL A 73 -6.50 3.28 46.87
N GLU A 74 -5.35 3.67 47.44
CA GLU A 74 -4.17 4.04 46.66
C GLU A 74 -3.60 2.85 45.87
N SER A 75 -3.49 1.68 46.48
CA SER A 75 -3.03 0.44 45.81
C SER A 75 -3.97 0.07 44.67
N ASN A 76 -5.27 -0.03 44.94
CA ASN A 76 -6.27 -0.40 43.96
C ASN A 76 -6.30 0.61 42.80
N PHE A 77 -6.23 1.91 43.09
CA PHE A 77 -6.17 2.92 42.02
C PHE A 77 -4.94 2.74 41.13
N ASN A 78 -3.75 2.54 41.71
CA ASN A 78 -2.53 2.35 40.92
C ASN A 78 -2.55 1.05 40.12
N GLU A 79 -3.14 -0.01 40.67
CA GLU A 79 -3.33 -1.29 39.98
C GLU A 79 -4.32 -1.16 38.81
N GLU A 80 -5.48 -0.52 39.02
CA GLU A 80 -6.47 -0.25 37.98
C GLU A 80 -5.90 0.62 36.85
N VAL A 81 -5.16 1.69 37.19
CA VAL A 81 -4.47 2.51 36.19
C VAL A 81 -3.45 1.68 35.41
N LYS A 82 -2.69 0.83 36.08
CA LYS A 82 -1.74 -0.06 35.40
C LYS A 82 -2.46 -1.02 34.45
N GLN A 83 -3.55 -1.64 34.90
CA GLN A 83 -4.36 -2.54 34.07
C GLN A 83 -4.90 -1.82 32.83
N ILE A 84 -5.46 -0.62 32.97
CA ILE A 84 -5.93 0.18 31.83
C ILE A 84 -4.79 0.47 30.85
N PHE A 85 -3.59 0.80 31.35
CA PHE A 85 -2.43 1.06 30.49
C PHE A 85 -1.99 -0.19 29.71
N ASP A 86 -2.03 -1.35 30.35
CA ASP A 86 -1.63 -2.62 29.76
C ASP A 86 -2.69 -3.15 28.77
N GLU A 87 -3.97 -3.05 29.11
CA GLU A 87 -5.11 -3.50 28.28
C GLU A 87 -5.24 -2.69 26.99
N GLU A 88 -5.25 -1.36 27.12
CA GLU A 88 -5.40 -0.44 25.98
C GLU A 88 -4.06 -0.17 25.28
N LYS A 89 -2.96 -0.77 25.77
CA LYS A 89 -1.60 -0.59 25.23
C LYS A 89 -1.24 0.89 25.07
N ILE A 90 -1.64 1.71 26.04
CA ILE A 90 -1.46 3.17 26.05
C ILE A 90 0.01 3.57 25.81
N PRO A 91 1.02 2.90 26.39
CA PRO A 91 2.41 3.26 26.13
C PRO A 91 2.80 3.17 24.66
N ILE A 92 2.34 2.13 23.97
CA ILE A 92 2.64 1.90 22.54
C ILE A 92 1.94 2.98 21.70
N LEU A 93 0.66 3.24 21.96
CA LEU A 93 -0.11 4.25 21.23
C LEU A 93 0.45 5.67 21.39
N MET A 94 0.91 6.01 22.60
CA MET A 94 1.50 7.32 22.87
C MET A 94 2.87 7.48 22.20
N ASN A 95 3.70 6.43 22.18
CA ASN A 95 4.98 6.45 21.47
C ASN A 95 4.77 6.53 19.94
N GLU A 96 3.76 5.85 19.40
CA GLU A 96 3.37 5.98 18.00
C GLU A 96 2.86 7.38 17.65
N LEU A 97 2.08 7.99 18.54
CA LEU A 97 1.62 9.36 18.39
C LEU A 97 2.80 10.34 18.33
N ASP A 98 3.81 10.18 19.20
CA ASP A 98 5.03 10.98 19.19
C ASP A 98 5.75 10.88 17.84
N LYS A 99 5.91 9.66 17.31
CA LYS A 99 6.49 9.43 15.97
C LYS A 99 5.67 10.08 14.85
N LEU A 100 4.35 10.10 14.96
CA LEU A 100 3.48 10.74 13.97
C LEU A 100 3.59 12.27 14.01
N ILE A 101 3.66 12.84 15.23
CA ILE A 101 3.87 14.27 15.44
C ILE A 101 5.23 14.70 14.86
N ASP A 102 6.29 13.94 15.13
CA ASP A 102 7.64 14.19 14.60
C ASP A 102 7.69 14.16 13.07
N LYS A 103 6.97 13.21 12.44
CA LYS A 103 6.82 13.16 10.98
C LYS A 103 6.02 14.33 10.42
N ALA A 104 5.00 14.79 11.14
CA ALA A 104 4.11 15.86 10.69
C ALA A 104 4.74 17.26 10.80
N TYR A 105 5.72 17.47 11.67
CA TYR A 105 6.45 18.76 11.76
C TYR A 105 7.17 19.16 10.45
N GLY A 106 7.33 18.27 9.48
CA GLY A 106 7.84 18.61 8.15
C GLY A 106 6.85 19.38 7.25
N ASP A 107 5.55 19.35 7.55
CA ASP A 107 4.46 19.79 6.63
C ASP A 107 3.54 20.86 7.28
N ILE A 108 4.11 21.73 8.12
CA ILE A 108 3.41 22.66 9.03
C ILE A 108 2.58 23.73 8.31
N ASN A 109 2.81 24.00 7.02
CA ASN A 109 2.19 25.12 6.32
C ASN A 109 0.74 24.90 5.89
N SER A 110 0.16 23.71 6.12
CA SER A 110 -1.24 23.43 5.78
C SER A 110 -2.03 22.92 6.98
N SER A 111 -3.30 23.32 7.08
CA SER A 111 -4.22 22.77 8.06
C SER A 111 -4.39 21.27 7.78
N ALA A 112 -4.08 20.43 8.77
CA ALA A 112 -4.22 18.99 8.63
C ALA A 112 -5.67 18.63 8.27
N TRP A 113 -5.85 17.73 7.31
CA TRP A 113 -7.19 17.26 6.92
C TRP A 113 -7.96 16.72 8.14
N ARG A 114 -9.26 17.00 8.17
CA ARG A 114 -10.21 16.48 9.16
C ARG A 114 -11.40 15.90 8.41
N PRO A 115 -11.99 14.78 8.89
CA PRO A 115 -13.23 14.26 8.33
C PRO A 115 -14.31 15.34 8.30
N THR A 116 -14.97 15.47 7.16
CA THR A 116 -16.00 16.50 6.94
C THR A 116 -17.35 16.12 7.53
N GLY A 117 -17.51 14.85 7.93
CA GLY A 117 -18.77 14.27 8.37
C GLY A 117 -19.63 13.73 7.22
N ASP A 118 -19.16 13.90 5.98
CA ASP A 118 -19.74 13.28 4.79
C ASP A 118 -18.92 12.03 4.41
N PRO A 119 -19.44 10.81 4.64
CA PRO A 119 -18.67 9.59 4.44
C PRO A 119 -18.25 9.39 2.97
N VAL A 120 -19.03 9.91 2.02
CA VAL A 120 -18.70 9.79 0.59
C VAL A 120 -17.48 10.65 0.27
N LYS A 121 -17.48 11.90 0.72
CA LYS A 121 -16.35 12.82 0.49
C LYS A 121 -15.10 12.35 1.21
N ASP A 122 -15.23 11.88 2.44
CA ASP A 122 -14.10 11.43 3.24
C ASP A 122 -13.48 10.14 2.66
N SER A 123 -14.31 9.22 2.15
CA SER A 123 -13.83 8.03 1.45
C SER A 123 -13.13 8.39 0.13
N VAL A 124 -13.67 9.33 -0.64
CA VAL A 124 -13.01 9.81 -1.87
C VAL A 124 -11.66 10.44 -1.53
N ALA A 125 -11.59 11.31 -0.53
CA ALA A 125 -10.35 11.95 -0.11
C ALA A 125 -9.27 10.93 0.28
N HIS A 126 -9.63 9.88 1.01
CA HIS A 126 -8.71 8.81 1.40
C HIS A 126 -8.25 7.94 0.21
N THR A 127 -9.16 7.61 -0.71
CA THR A 127 -8.86 6.67 -1.81
C THR A 127 -8.25 7.31 -3.05
N MET A 128 -8.45 8.62 -3.24
CA MET A 128 -8.00 9.36 -4.44
C MET A 128 -6.47 9.30 -4.66
N PRO A 129 -5.59 9.45 -3.65
CA PRO A 129 -4.15 9.37 -3.85
C PRO A 129 -3.68 8.03 -4.44
N VAL A 130 -4.26 6.93 -3.94
CA VAL A 130 -3.94 5.58 -4.44
C VAL A 130 -4.44 5.40 -5.88
N LYS A 131 -5.68 5.83 -6.16
CA LYS A 131 -6.26 5.77 -7.51
C LYS A 131 -5.45 6.60 -8.51
N LEU A 132 -4.97 7.78 -8.11
CA LEU A 132 -4.15 8.63 -8.96
C LEU A 132 -2.81 7.98 -9.28
N LYS A 133 -2.14 7.35 -8.29
CA LYS A 133 -0.91 6.58 -8.52
C LYS A 133 -1.12 5.44 -9.51
N HIS A 134 -2.26 4.74 -9.41
CA HIS A 134 -2.62 3.68 -10.36
C HIS A 134 -2.88 4.23 -11.77
N LYS A 135 -3.62 5.34 -11.87
CA LYS A 135 -3.88 6.01 -13.14
C LYS A 135 -2.57 6.36 -13.87
N MET A 136 -1.64 7.02 -13.18
CA MET A 136 -0.34 7.41 -13.76
C MET A 136 0.46 6.19 -14.26
N LYS A 137 0.42 5.07 -13.52
CA LYS A 137 1.08 3.82 -13.94
C LYS A 137 0.47 3.24 -15.21
N LEU A 138 -0.86 3.24 -15.31
CA LEU A 138 -1.57 2.74 -16.50
C LEU A 138 -1.34 3.63 -17.71
N GLU A 139 -1.38 4.95 -17.55
CA GLU A 139 -1.07 5.91 -18.63
C GLU A 139 0.33 5.69 -19.19
N LYS A 140 1.31 5.43 -18.32
CA LYS A 140 2.67 5.07 -18.74
C LYS A 140 2.69 3.75 -19.55
N MET A 141 1.99 2.72 -19.10
CA MET A 141 1.93 1.45 -19.83
C MET A 141 1.25 1.60 -21.20
N VAL A 142 0.17 2.37 -21.27
CA VAL A 142 -0.54 2.62 -22.53
C VAL A 142 0.35 3.33 -23.53
N THR A 143 1.04 4.39 -23.10
CA THR A 143 1.95 5.15 -23.97
C THR A 143 3.13 4.30 -24.47
N GLU A 144 3.68 3.43 -23.63
CA GLU A 144 4.70 2.46 -24.04
C GLU A 144 4.18 1.47 -25.09
N LEU A 145 2.99 0.90 -24.88
CA LEU A 145 2.36 -0.04 -25.82
C LEU A 145 2.01 0.62 -27.15
N GLU A 146 1.51 1.85 -27.14
CA GLU A 146 1.20 2.62 -28.35
C GLU A 146 2.45 2.89 -29.18
N SER A 147 3.56 3.24 -28.52
CA SER A 147 4.85 3.44 -29.18
C SER A 147 5.35 2.16 -29.87
N VAL A 148 5.32 1.03 -29.15
CA VAL A 148 5.73 -0.28 -29.69
C VAL A 148 4.82 -0.69 -30.86
N ASN A 149 3.51 -0.50 -30.73
CA ASN A 149 2.55 -0.85 -31.77
C ASN A 149 2.77 0.01 -33.03
N LYS A 150 3.05 1.29 -32.88
CA LYS A 150 3.42 2.17 -34.01
C LYS A 150 4.67 1.67 -34.72
N MET A 151 5.74 1.37 -33.97
CA MET A 151 6.96 0.79 -34.54
C MET A 151 6.69 -0.52 -35.30
N LEU A 152 5.83 -1.38 -34.73
CA LEU A 152 5.49 -2.66 -35.34
C LEU A 152 4.67 -2.49 -36.62
N LYS A 153 3.71 -1.55 -36.64
CA LYS A 153 2.94 -1.18 -37.84
C LYS A 153 3.85 -0.66 -38.95
N ASP A 154 4.75 0.26 -38.62
CA ASP A 154 5.73 0.80 -39.60
C ASP A 154 6.62 -0.30 -40.17
N ALA A 155 7.08 -1.23 -39.33
CA ALA A 155 7.87 -2.38 -39.76
C ALA A 155 7.05 -3.34 -40.63
N HIS A 156 5.78 -3.58 -40.29
CA HIS A 156 4.87 -4.41 -41.07
C HIS A 156 4.63 -3.81 -42.46
N GLU A 157 4.33 -2.53 -42.55
CA GLU A 157 4.13 -1.84 -43.83
C GLU A 157 5.38 -1.90 -44.72
N LYS A 158 6.57 -1.69 -44.14
CA LYS A 158 7.84 -1.84 -44.87
C LYS A 158 8.02 -3.25 -45.43
N LYS A 159 7.70 -4.28 -44.63
CA LYS A 159 7.74 -5.69 -45.06
C LYS A 159 6.73 -5.98 -46.17
N GLN A 160 5.48 -5.51 -46.03
CA GLN A 160 4.44 -5.67 -47.04
C GLN A 160 4.83 -5.02 -48.37
N LYS A 161 5.36 -3.78 -48.35
CA LYS A 161 5.87 -3.10 -49.55
C LYS A 161 6.99 -3.89 -50.23
N LYS A 162 7.92 -4.49 -49.46
CA LYS A 162 8.99 -5.34 -50.00
C LYS A 162 8.43 -6.64 -50.61
N LEU A 163 7.46 -7.27 -49.95
CA LEU A 163 6.80 -8.49 -50.42
C LEU A 163 6.09 -8.25 -51.76
N ILE A 164 5.28 -7.19 -51.85
CA ILE A 164 4.57 -6.82 -53.09
C ILE A 164 5.55 -6.56 -54.22
N LYS A 165 6.64 -5.80 -53.98
CA LYS A 165 7.69 -5.57 -54.98
C LYS A 165 8.37 -6.86 -55.45
N THR A 166 8.58 -7.80 -54.53
CA THR A 166 9.21 -9.09 -54.85
C THR A 166 8.26 -9.95 -55.67
N LYS A 167 6.97 -10.01 -55.29
CA LYS A 167 5.92 -10.70 -56.04
C LYS A 167 5.82 -10.15 -57.47
N GLN A 168 5.75 -8.83 -57.64
CA GLN A 168 5.72 -8.21 -58.97
C GLN A 168 6.93 -8.55 -59.83
N LYS A 169 8.12 -8.73 -59.24
CA LYS A 169 9.30 -9.17 -59.99
C LYS A 169 9.17 -10.63 -60.43
N ILE A 170 8.68 -11.50 -59.56
CA ILE A 170 8.44 -12.92 -59.88
C ILE A 170 7.40 -13.03 -60.98
N ASP A 171 6.27 -12.32 -60.87
CA ASP A 171 5.21 -12.33 -61.87
C ASP A 171 5.74 -11.88 -63.24
N LYS A 172 6.54 -10.79 -63.30
CA LYS A 172 7.18 -10.35 -64.54
C LYS A 172 8.15 -11.38 -65.15
N ILE A 173 8.90 -12.10 -64.31
CA ILE A 173 9.80 -13.15 -64.80
C ILE A 173 8.98 -14.33 -65.31
N SER A 174 7.92 -14.70 -64.61
CA SER A 174 6.99 -15.76 -65.03
C SER A 174 6.34 -15.41 -66.36
N ASP A 175 5.83 -14.20 -66.53
CA ASP A 175 5.23 -13.73 -67.78
C ASP A 175 6.24 -13.74 -68.94
N LYS A 176 7.49 -13.38 -68.65
CA LYS A 176 8.57 -13.45 -69.64
C LYS A 176 8.84 -14.89 -70.04
N TRP A 177 9.01 -15.80 -69.09
CA TRP A 177 9.24 -17.22 -69.38
C TRP A 177 8.08 -17.85 -70.14
N SER A 178 6.84 -17.51 -69.81
CA SER A 178 5.67 -17.96 -70.57
C SER A 178 5.71 -17.51 -72.02
N LYS A 179 6.09 -16.24 -72.29
CA LYS A 179 6.27 -15.74 -73.66
C LYS A 179 7.44 -16.41 -74.37
N ASP A 180 8.59 -16.55 -73.71
CA ASP A 180 9.76 -17.21 -74.28
C ASP A 180 9.42 -18.67 -74.66
N VAL A 181 8.61 -19.37 -73.87
CA VAL A 181 8.10 -20.72 -74.19
C VAL A 181 7.14 -20.70 -75.38
N GLU A 182 6.22 -19.75 -75.43
CA GLU A 182 5.27 -19.59 -76.55
C GLU A 182 6.00 -19.25 -77.86
N ASP A 183 7.02 -18.41 -77.81
CA ASP A 183 7.88 -18.07 -78.96
C ASP A 183 8.68 -19.29 -79.46
N ILE A 184 9.22 -20.11 -78.55
CA ILE A 184 9.90 -21.37 -78.91
C ILE A 184 8.93 -22.34 -79.57
N GLN A 185 7.72 -22.52 -79.01
CA GLN A 185 6.68 -23.39 -79.61
C GLN A 185 6.26 -22.91 -81.00
N ASN A 186 6.14 -21.59 -81.20
CA ASN A 186 5.79 -21.00 -82.48
C ASN A 186 6.93 -21.07 -83.52
N ALA A 187 8.20 -21.01 -83.09
CA ALA A 187 9.36 -21.21 -83.96
C ALA A 187 9.45 -22.67 -84.44
N ASP A 188 9.29 -23.63 -83.51
CA ASP A 188 9.30 -25.07 -83.82
C ASP A 188 8.15 -25.44 -84.79
N MET A 189 6.95 -24.87 -84.62
CA MET A 189 5.83 -25.03 -85.57
C MET A 189 6.13 -24.47 -86.97
N LYS A 190 6.79 -23.31 -87.06
CA LYS A 190 7.15 -22.71 -88.36
C LYS A 190 8.22 -23.49 -89.09
N ASP A 191 9.19 -24.05 -88.38
CA ASP A 191 10.21 -24.91 -88.99
C ASP A 191 9.61 -26.22 -89.50
N ILE A 192 8.60 -26.77 -88.78
CA ILE A 192 7.80 -27.91 -89.25
C ILE A 192 6.98 -27.52 -90.50
N ASP A 193 6.31 -26.37 -90.49
CA ASP A 193 5.52 -25.89 -91.64
C ASP A 193 6.41 -25.65 -92.88
N LEU A 194 7.60 -25.05 -92.71
CA LEU A 194 8.56 -24.82 -93.78
C LEU A 194 9.10 -26.13 -94.36
N TYR A 195 9.32 -27.14 -93.53
CA TYR A 195 9.72 -28.48 -93.96
C TYR A 195 8.62 -29.18 -94.78
N LEU A 196 7.36 -29.06 -94.33
CA LEU A 196 6.19 -29.59 -95.04
C LEU A 196 5.92 -28.87 -96.37
N GLU A 197 6.21 -27.57 -96.45
CA GLU A 197 6.00 -26.77 -97.66
C GLU A 197 7.08 -27.05 -98.72
N LYS A 198 8.33 -27.24 -98.30
CA LYS A 198 9.44 -27.62 -99.19
C LYS A 198 9.31 -29.04 -99.77
N HIS A 199 8.65 -29.93 -99.04
CA HIS A 199 8.38 -31.32 -99.49
C HIS A 199 6.97 -31.53 -100.06
N LYS A 200 6.21 -30.45 -100.29
CA LYS A 200 4.94 -30.50 -101.02
C LYS A 200 5.11 -30.53 -102.54
N GLU A 201 6.27 -30.11 -103.07
CA GLU A 201 6.57 -30.13 -104.51
C GLU A 201 7.14 -31.48 -104.99
N ASP A 202 7.48 -32.39 -104.07
CA ASP A 202 8.04 -33.72 -104.37
C ASP A 202 6.97 -34.86 -104.42
N LEU A 203 5.68 -34.50 -104.48
CA LEU A 203 4.52 -35.41 -104.52
C LEU A 203 3.60 -35.07 -105.70
#